data_AF-A0A2D0SF61-F1
#
_entry.id   AF-A0A2D0SF61-F1
#
_cell.length_a   1.000
_cell.length_b   1.000
_cell.length_c   1.000
_cell.angle_alpha   90.00
_cell.angle_beta   90.00
_cell.angle_gamma   90.00
#
_symmetry.space_group_name_H-M   'P 1'
#
loop_
_entity.id
_entity.type
_entity.pdbx_description
1 polymer ?
#
loop_
_entity_poly.entity_id
_entity_poly.type
_entity_poly.pdbx_seq_one_letter_code
_entity_poly.pdbx_strand_id
1 'polypeptide(L)'
;MRQTKAEQLSHLLEVEVSPDQVVLSHSPLRVFSQFHKMCVLVSGQGPVVEVAQNLGFQNVVTIDMLREAYPLLDMVDHNRRPKDVVPPSKDLQPIEALILFGEPIRWETNLQLIVDVLLTNGKPGNPVTSLHYPHIPVLACNMDLLWMAEAKSARFGHGMFLLCLESIYKKITGYDLQYDALIGKPSVVTYNYAELLIRQQAEKLGWTEPVQRLYAIGDNPMADIYGANLYNRYLQSVHHARTRVHAQGGSASHVAGDFHYETVDDAKNSGKVMVGGSYEHRLPESCSSILVCTGVYNREQQELAPEQTVTEQHIFHGHRDFRFDPTLTQPSFVVQDVLEAVGLVFQQEGSSLE
;
A
#
# COMPACT_ATOMS: atom_id res chain seq x y z
N MET A 1 -5.09 -14.71 -8.32
CA MET A 1 -4.02 -13.96 -7.59
C MET A 1 -3.87 -14.38 -6.13
N ARG A 2 -4.80 -14.08 -5.20
CA ARG A 2 -4.68 -14.56 -3.80
C ARG A 2 -4.64 -16.09 -3.69
N GLN A 3 -5.53 -16.77 -4.41
CA GLN A 3 -5.52 -18.24 -4.54
C GLN A 3 -4.15 -18.76 -4.99
N THR A 4 -3.65 -18.25 -6.12
CA THR A 4 -2.34 -18.63 -6.67
C THR A 4 -1.20 -18.40 -5.69
N LYS A 5 -1.22 -17.27 -4.96
CA LYS A 5 -0.18 -16.96 -3.96
C LYS A 5 -0.29 -17.87 -2.74
N ALA A 6 -1.51 -18.17 -2.30
CA ALA A 6 -1.78 -19.13 -1.23
C ALA A 6 -1.28 -20.54 -1.60
N GLU A 7 -1.54 -21.02 -2.82
CA GLU A 7 -1.03 -22.30 -3.32
C GLU A 7 0.51 -22.33 -3.36
N GLN A 8 1.13 -21.27 -3.87
CA GLN A 8 2.60 -21.13 -3.88
C GLN A 8 3.18 -21.17 -2.47
N LEU A 9 2.61 -20.41 -1.54
CA LEU A 9 3.04 -20.39 -0.14
C LEU A 9 2.81 -21.75 0.52
N SER A 10 1.69 -22.41 0.22
CA SER A 10 1.39 -23.72 0.78
C SER A 10 2.43 -24.77 0.38
N HIS A 11 2.84 -24.73 -0.89
CA HIS A 11 3.89 -25.62 -1.40
C HIS A 11 5.26 -25.27 -0.80
N LEU A 12 5.61 -23.98 -0.66
CA LEU A 12 6.91 -23.55 -0.14
C LEU A 12 7.06 -23.86 1.36
N LEU A 13 6.00 -23.67 2.13
CA LEU A 13 6.00 -23.80 3.58
C LEU A 13 5.58 -25.20 4.06
N GLU A 14 5.16 -26.07 3.15
CA GLU A 14 4.65 -27.42 3.45
C GLU A 14 3.47 -27.42 4.46
N VAL A 15 2.69 -26.33 4.47
CA VAL A 15 1.51 -26.12 5.33
C VAL A 15 0.39 -25.53 4.50
N GLU A 16 -0.86 -25.90 4.75
CA GLU A 16 -2.00 -25.31 4.04
C GLU A 16 -2.15 -23.81 4.38
N VAL A 17 -2.01 -22.96 3.36
CA VAL A 17 -2.27 -21.52 3.44
C VAL A 17 -3.53 -21.22 2.66
N SER A 18 -4.55 -20.72 3.34
CA SER A 18 -5.81 -20.29 2.74
C SER A 18 -5.67 -18.94 2.02
N PRO A 19 -6.40 -18.68 0.92
CA PRO A 19 -6.45 -17.37 0.28
C PRO A 19 -6.89 -16.22 1.20
N ASP A 20 -7.64 -16.53 2.26
CA ASP A 20 -8.08 -15.55 3.27
C ASP A 20 -6.94 -15.14 4.23
N GLN A 21 -5.84 -15.89 4.25
CA GLN A 21 -4.62 -15.60 4.99
C GLN A 21 -3.64 -14.72 4.19
N VAL A 22 -3.91 -14.51 2.90
CA VAL A 22 -3.04 -13.74 2.02
C VAL A 22 -3.58 -12.33 1.82
N VAL A 23 -2.83 -11.33 2.30
CA VAL A 23 -3.07 -9.91 2.05
C VAL A 23 -2.03 -9.41 1.05
N LEU A 24 -2.48 -8.96 -0.11
CA LEU A 24 -1.65 -8.31 -1.11
C LEU A 24 -1.74 -6.79 -0.96
N SER A 25 -0.77 -6.08 -1.52
CA SER A 25 -0.68 -4.61 -1.53
C SER A 25 -2.01 -3.92 -1.89
N HIS A 26 -2.70 -4.46 -2.89
CA HIS A 26 -3.97 -3.97 -3.42
C HIS A 26 -5.23 -4.54 -2.74
N SER A 27 -5.10 -5.49 -1.81
CA SER A 27 -6.24 -6.13 -1.12
C SER A 27 -7.15 -5.14 -0.38
N PRO A 28 -6.64 -4.09 0.29
CA PRO A 28 -7.50 -3.12 0.97
C PRO A 28 -8.50 -2.42 0.05
N LEU A 29 -8.25 -2.30 -1.26
CA LEU A 29 -9.19 -1.67 -2.20
C LEU A 29 -10.57 -2.34 -2.24
N ARG A 30 -10.70 -3.57 -1.72
CA ARG A 30 -12.00 -4.25 -1.59
C ARG A 30 -13.01 -3.47 -0.74
N VAL A 31 -12.55 -2.66 0.21
CA VAL A 31 -13.44 -1.82 1.03
C VAL A 31 -13.60 -0.39 0.51
N PHE A 32 -12.93 -0.04 -0.59
CA PHE A 32 -12.95 1.29 -1.21
C PHE A 32 -14.12 1.44 -2.20
N SER A 33 -15.32 1.12 -1.73
CA SER A 33 -16.52 0.99 -2.56
C SER A 33 -16.92 2.26 -3.30
N GLN A 34 -16.48 3.44 -2.82
CA GLN A 34 -16.73 4.73 -3.47
C GLN A 34 -16.09 4.84 -4.85
N PHE A 35 -15.02 4.07 -5.13
CA PHE A 35 -14.35 4.07 -6.44
C PHE A 35 -14.79 2.93 -7.36
N HIS A 36 -15.54 1.93 -6.86
CA HIS A 36 -15.81 0.68 -7.59
C HIS A 36 -16.64 0.85 -8.87
N LYS A 37 -17.48 1.89 -8.93
CA LYS A 37 -18.32 2.18 -10.11
C LYS A 37 -17.65 3.10 -11.13
N MET A 38 -16.56 3.76 -10.75
CA MET A 38 -15.83 4.69 -11.62
C MET A 38 -15.13 3.94 -12.76
N CYS A 39 -14.94 4.61 -13.89
CA CYS A 39 -14.03 4.17 -14.94
C CYS A 39 -12.58 4.35 -14.46
N VAL A 40 -11.90 3.26 -14.12
CA VAL A 40 -10.54 3.30 -13.57
C VAL A 40 -9.50 2.90 -14.59
N LEU A 41 -8.45 3.72 -14.74
CA LEU A 41 -7.22 3.30 -15.41
C LEU A 41 -6.37 2.50 -14.43
N VAL A 42 -5.90 1.33 -14.84
CA VAL A 42 -5.05 0.47 -14.01
C VAL A 42 -3.65 0.33 -14.59
N SER A 43 -2.64 0.48 -13.74
CA SER A 43 -1.23 0.24 -14.06
C SER A 43 -0.62 -0.74 -13.05
N GLY A 44 0.19 -1.68 -13.54
CA GLY A 44 0.84 -2.71 -12.75
C GLY A 44 1.17 -3.95 -13.58
N GLN A 45 1.58 -5.02 -12.89
CA GLN A 45 1.91 -6.32 -13.49
C GLN A 45 0.87 -7.39 -13.19
N GLY A 46 0.85 -8.43 -14.03
CA GLY A 46 -0.05 -9.57 -13.90
C GLY A 46 -1.45 -9.33 -14.47
N PRO A 47 -2.46 -10.14 -14.09
CA PRO A 47 -3.82 -10.06 -14.62
C PRO A 47 -4.59 -8.87 -14.00
N VAL A 48 -4.16 -7.64 -14.28
CA VAL A 48 -4.65 -6.42 -13.61
C VAL A 48 -6.16 -6.21 -13.74
N VAL A 49 -6.77 -6.64 -14.85
CA VAL A 49 -8.23 -6.58 -15.05
C VAL A 49 -8.95 -7.51 -14.09
N GLU A 50 -8.49 -8.76 -14.00
CA GLU A 50 -9.05 -9.77 -13.08
C GLU A 50 -8.88 -9.33 -11.62
N VAL A 51 -7.72 -8.74 -11.28
CA VAL A 51 -7.47 -8.17 -9.95
C VAL A 51 -8.48 -7.08 -9.63
N ALA A 52 -8.64 -6.09 -10.51
CA ALA A 52 -9.57 -4.98 -10.31
C ALA A 52 -11.01 -5.48 -10.15
N GLN A 53 -11.47 -6.38 -11.02
CA GLN A 53 -12.81 -6.97 -10.95
C GLN A 53 -13.05 -7.75 -9.65
N ASN A 54 -12.08 -8.57 -9.24
CA ASN A 54 -12.15 -9.32 -7.97
C ASN A 54 -12.16 -8.42 -6.73
N LEU A 55 -11.68 -7.19 -6.83
CA LEU A 55 -11.73 -6.17 -5.78
C LEU A 55 -13.04 -5.38 -5.78
N GLY A 56 -13.85 -5.46 -6.84
CA GLY A 56 -15.16 -4.81 -6.97
C GLY A 56 -15.25 -3.74 -8.06
N PHE A 57 -14.15 -3.42 -8.75
CA PHE A 57 -14.15 -2.41 -9.82
C PHE A 57 -14.85 -2.94 -11.08
N GLN A 58 -15.80 -2.15 -11.59
CA GLN A 58 -16.68 -2.58 -12.68
C GLN A 58 -16.17 -2.15 -14.06
N ASN A 59 -15.60 -0.95 -14.13
CA ASN A 59 -15.20 -0.31 -15.39
C ASN A 59 -13.68 -0.14 -15.41
N VAL A 60 -12.96 -1.06 -16.07
CA VAL A 60 -11.49 -1.12 -16.03
C VAL A 60 -10.91 -0.83 -17.40
N VAL A 61 -10.01 0.15 -17.47
CA VAL A 61 -9.19 0.46 -18.64
C VAL A 61 -7.75 0.12 -18.28
N THR A 62 -7.05 -0.66 -19.11
CA THR A 62 -5.60 -0.89 -18.93
C THR A 62 -4.79 0.11 -19.74
N ILE A 63 -3.50 0.23 -19.40
CA ILE A 63 -2.53 1.02 -20.17
C ILE A 63 -2.48 0.57 -21.64
N ASP A 64 -2.58 -0.73 -21.91
CA ASP A 64 -2.62 -1.23 -23.29
C ASP A 64 -3.92 -0.88 -24.01
N MET A 65 -5.08 -0.96 -23.35
CA MET A 65 -6.36 -0.52 -23.91
C MET A 65 -6.34 0.98 -24.24
N LEU A 66 -5.77 1.79 -23.36
CA LEU A 66 -5.61 3.23 -23.58
C LEU A 66 -4.69 3.52 -24.78
N ARG A 67 -3.54 2.85 -24.83
CA ARG A 67 -2.59 2.94 -25.95
C ARG A 67 -3.23 2.56 -27.28
N GLU A 68 -3.99 1.48 -27.32
CA GLU A 68 -4.67 1.01 -28.53
C GLU A 68 -5.78 1.96 -28.97
N ALA A 69 -6.48 2.59 -28.02
CA ALA A 69 -7.50 3.58 -28.28
C ALA A 69 -6.92 4.89 -28.84
N TYR A 70 -5.71 5.28 -28.43
CA TYR A 70 -5.05 6.50 -28.87
C TYR A 70 -3.60 6.23 -29.31
N PRO A 71 -3.39 5.73 -30.56
CA PRO A 71 -2.08 5.23 -31.02
C PRO A 71 -0.95 6.26 -31.07
N LEU A 72 -1.26 7.55 -31.00
CA LEU A 72 -0.30 8.65 -31.03
C LEU A 72 0.13 9.14 -29.65
N LEU A 73 -0.43 8.61 -28.56
CA LEU A 73 -0.02 9.02 -27.21
C LEU A 73 1.26 8.33 -26.75
N ASP A 74 1.45 7.06 -27.13
CA ASP A 74 2.65 6.28 -26.78
C ASP A 74 3.68 6.30 -27.90
N MET A 75 4.28 7.48 -28.12
CA MET A 75 5.34 7.62 -29.12
C MET A 75 6.73 7.32 -28.55
N VAL A 76 6.88 7.07 -27.25
CA VAL A 76 8.19 6.73 -26.66
C VAL A 76 8.72 5.39 -27.15
N ASP A 77 7.84 4.43 -27.50
CA ASP A 77 8.25 3.19 -28.15
C ASP A 77 8.24 3.30 -29.68
N HIS A 78 9.42 3.50 -30.27
CA HIS A 78 9.60 3.59 -31.72
C HIS A 78 9.12 2.34 -32.47
N ASN A 79 9.16 1.15 -31.86
CA ASN A 79 8.73 -0.09 -32.51
C ASN A 79 7.21 -0.22 -32.56
N ARG A 80 6.48 0.45 -31.66
CA ARG A 80 5.01 0.44 -31.61
C ARG A 80 4.34 1.63 -32.29
N ARG A 81 5.11 2.59 -32.81
CA ARG A 81 4.57 3.73 -33.56
C ARG A 81 3.84 3.27 -34.83
N PRO A 82 2.69 3.88 -35.18
CA PRO A 82 2.12 3.73 -36.51
C PRO A 82 3.12 4.20 -37.58
N LYS A 83 3.41 3.36 -38.58
CA LYS A 83 4.43 3.65 -39.61
C LYS A 83 3.88 4.40 -40.81
N ASP A 84 2.70 3.99 -41.29
CA ASP A 84 2.14 4.49 -42.55
C ASP A 84 0.80 5.19 -42.33
N VAL A 85 -0.20 4.48 -41.84
CA VAL A 85 -1.55 5.00 -41.57
C VAL A 85 -1.79 4.99 -40.08
N VAL A 86 -2.10 6.16 -39.51
CA VAL A 86 -2.51 6.29 -38.12
C VAL A 86 -3.94 5.75 -37.99
N PRO A 87 -4.19 4.71 -37.18
CA PRO A 87 -5.56 4.26 -36.92
C PRO A 87 -6.36 5.37 -36.25
N PRO A 88 -7.66 5.52 -36.56
CA PRO A 88 -8.51 6.50 -35.90
C PRO A 88 -8.57 6.22 -34.41
N SER A 89 -8.56 7.29 -33.60
CA SER A 89 -8.74 7.18 -32.16
C SER A 89 -10.12 6.61 -31.85
N LYS A 90 -10.19 5.77 -30.81
CA LYS A 90 -11.43 5.26 -30.25
C LYS A 90 -11.71 6.01 -28.96
N ASP A 91 -12.85 6.68 -28.89
CA ASP A 91 -13.25 7.38 -27.67
C ASP A 91 -13.54 6.35 -26.57
N LEU A 92 -12.67 6.34 -25.57
CA LEU A 92 -12.92 5.64 -24.31
C LEU A 92 -13.86 6.47 -23.43
N GLN A 93 -14.58 5.79 -22.53
CA GLN A 93 -15.25 6.47 -21.44
C GLN A 93 -14.23 7.33 -20.66
N PRO A 94 -14.60 8.54 -20.21
CA PRO A 94 -13.70 9.36 -19.41
C PRO A 94 -13.16 8.57 -18.22
N ILE A 95 -11.84 8.57 -18.05
CA ILE A 95 -11.20 7.92 -16.92
C ILE A 95 -11.43 8.81 -15.69
N GLU A 96 -12.03 8.24 -14.65
CA GLU A 96 -12.46 8.96 -13.45
C GLU A 96 -11.50 8.76 -12.28
N ALA A 97 -10.68 7.70 -12.29
CA ALA A 97 -9.63 7.49 -11.30
C ALA A 97 -8.48 6.62 -11.86
N LEU A 98 -7.32 6.67 -11.19
CA LEU A 98 -6.14 5.88 -11.48
C LEU A 98 -5.82 4.94 -10.33
N ILE A 99 -5.53 3.68 -10.64
CA ILE A 99 -5.06 2.69 -9.67
C ILE A 99 -3.67 2.19 -10.09
N LEU A 100 -2.71 2.38 -9.20
CA LEU A 100 -1.33 1.91 -9.33
C LEU A 100 -1.17 0.68 -8.44
N PHE A 101 -1.32 -0.51 -9.03
CA PHE A 101 -1.28 -1.79 -8.29
C PHE A 101 0.13 -2.18 -7.84
N GLY A 102 1.15 -1.76 -8.58
CA GLY A 102 2.55 -2.13 -8.40
C GLY A 102 3.38 -1.67 -9.59
N GLU A 103 4.68 -1.96 -9.58
CA GLU A 103 5.60 -1.52 -10.63
C GLU A 103 5.20 -2.09 -12.01
N PRO A 104 4.88 -1.25 -13.01
CA PRO A 104 4.61 -1.75 -14.35
C PRO A 104 5.92 -2.12 -15.06
N ILE A 105 5.81 -2.91 -16.13
CA ILE A 105 6.88 -3.01 -17.13
C ILE A 105 6.73 -1.80 -18.05
N ARG A 106 7.84 -1.31 -18.63
CA ARG A 106 7.84 -0.20 -19.59
C ARG A 106 7.40 1.12 -18.97
N TRP A 107 8.27 1.63 -18.10
CA TRP A 107 7.99 2.84 -17.32
C TRP A 107 7.78 4.04 -18.23
N GLU A 108 8.50 4.14 -19.36
CA GLU A 108 8.36 5.22 -20.32
C GLU A 108 6.93 5.38 -20.83
N THR A 109 6.29 4.27 -21.25
CA THR A 109 4.90 4.28 -21.72
C THR A 109 3.92 4.58 -20.59
N ASN A 110 4.10 3.92 -19.44
CA ASN A 110 3.19 4.11 -18.30
C ASN A 110 3.23 5.55 -17.80
N LEU A 111 4.42 6.12 -17.60
CA LEU A 111 4.60 7.50 -17.15
C LEU A 111 4.00 8.49 -18.14
N GLN A 112 4.25 8.32 -19.45
CA GLN A 112 3.64 9.17 -20.49
C GLN A 112 2.11 9.15 -20.43
N LEU A 113 1.51 7.97 -20.53
CA LEU A 113 0.05 7.84 -20.63
C LEU A 113 -0.67 8.21 -19.33
N ILE A 114 -0.10 7.88 -18.17
CA ILE A 114 -0.66 8.28 -16.88
C ILE A 114 -0.64 9.81 -16.77
N VAL A 115 0.48 10.46 -17.10
CA VAL A 115 0.57 11.92 -17.05
C VAL A 115 -0.42 12.55 -18.02
N ASP A 116 -0.56 12.06 -19.24
CA ASP A 116 -1.55 12.56 -20.20
C ASP A 116 -2.98 12.49 -19.66
N VAL A 117 -3.34 11.38 -19.01
CA VAL A 117 -4.65 11.19 -18.37
C VAL A 117 -4.87 12.18 -17.22
N LEU A 118 -3.85 12.41 -16.39
CA LEU A 118 -3.93 13.37 -15.29
C LEU A 118 -4.05 14.81 -15.80
N LEU A 119 -3.30 15.19 -16.83
CA LEU A 119 -3.31 16.53 -17.41
C LEU A 119 -4.61 16.86 -18.14
N THR A 120 -5.26 15.84 -18.73
CA THR A 120 -6.51 15.98 -19.48
C THR A 120 -7.77 15.70 -18.66
N ASN A 121 -7.61 15.50 -17.34
CA ASN A 121 -8.71 15.17 -16.44
C ASN A 121 -9.54 13.97 -16.95
N GLY A 122 -8.84 12.89 -17.32
CA GLY A 122 -9.45 11.64 -17.76
C GLY A 122 -9.73 11.50 -19.26
N LYS A 123 -9.36 12.49 -20.09
CA LYS A 123 -9.70 12.54 -21.52
C LYS A 123 -8.47 12.76 -22.41
N PRO A 124 -7.56 11.77 -22.50
CA PRO A 124 -6.25 11.96 -23.12
C PRO A 124 -6.28 12.14 -24.66
N GLY A 125 -7.42 11.92 -25.31
CA GLY A 125 -7.63 12.29 -26.72
C GLY A 125 -7.85 13.79 -26.95
N ASN A 126 -8.11 14.57 -25.90
CA ASN A 126 -8.35 16.01 -25.99
C ASN A 126 -7.06 16.80 -25.72
N PRO A 127 -6.90 18.00 -26.32
CA PRO A 127 -5.82 18.89 -25.94
C PRO A 127 -5.96 19.35 -24.48
N VAL A 128 -4.82 19.55 -23.80
CA VAL A 128 -4.79 20.15 -22.46
C VAL A 128 -5.19 21.62 -22.59
N THR A 129 -6.41 21.95 -22.18
CA THR A 129 -6.95 23.33 -22.23
C THR A 129 -6.79 24.05 -20.90
N SER A 130 -6.97 23.35 -19.79
CA SER A 130 -6.78 23.88 -18.43
C SER A 130 -6.38 22.75 -17.48
N LEU A 131 -5.39 23.03 -16.63
CA LEU A 131 -4.98 22.10 -15.57
C LEU A 131 -6.06 22.07 -14.49
N HIS A 132 -6.52 20.87 -14.14
CA HIS A 132 -7.43 20.64 -13.02
C HIS A 132 -6.61 20.21 -11.81
N TYR A 133 -6.82 20.88 -10.67
CA TYR A 133 -6.16 20.55 -9.42
C TYR A 133 -7.16 20.61 -8.23
N PRO A 134 -7.25 19.57 -7.39
CA PRO A 134 -6.61 18.27 -7.58
C PRO A 134 -7.05 17.61 -8.90
N HIS A 135 -6.16 16.80 -9.47
CA HIS A 135 -6.45 15.98 -10.65
C HIS A 135 -7.42 14.84 -10.29
N ILE A 136 -7.79 13.99 -11.26
CA ILE A 136 -8.60 12.79 -10.95
C ILE A 136 -7.95 11.95 -9.83
N PRO A 137 -8.74 11.26 -8.99
CA PRO A 137 -8.21 10.47 -7.89
C PRO A 137 -7.12 9.48 -8.28
N VAL A 138 -6.07 9.39 -7.45
CA VAL A 138 -4.97 8.43 -7.62
C VAL A 138 -4.86 7.55 -6.38
N LEU A 139 -4.91 6.24 -6.60
CA LEU A 139 -4.79 5.21 -5.58
C LEU A 139 -3.50 4.42 -5.82
N ALA A 140 -2.52 4.49 -4.92
CA ALA A 140 -1.29 3.71 -5.02
C ALA A 140 -1.26 2.60 -3.98
N CYS A 141 -0.91 1.38 -4.43
CA CYS A 141 -1.06 0.18 -3.62
C CYS A 141 0.21 -0.29 -2.91
N ASN A 142 1.37 0.15 -3.37
CA ASN A 142 2.66 -0.27 -2.83
C ASN A 142 3.62 0.93 -2.82
N MET A 143 4.25 1.20 -1.68
CA MET A 143 5.11 2.36 -1.51
C MET A 143 6.58 2.00 -1.33
N ASP A 144 6.91 0.71 -1.36
CA ASP A 144 8.25 0.22 -1.11
C ASP A 144 9.20 0.72 -2.20
N LEU A 145 10.19 1.53 -1.79
CA LEU A 145 11.24 1.99 -2.69
C LEU A 145 12.13 0.82 -3.13
N LEU A 146 12.39 -0.11 -2.22
CA LEU A 146 13.27 -1.26 -2.38
C LEU A 146 12.61 -2.54 -1.88
N TRP A 147 12.92 -3.66 -2.52
CA TRP A 147 12.50 -4.99 -2.08
C TRP A 147 13.59 -6.03 -2.37
N MET A 148 13.56 -7.16 -1.66
CA MET A 148 14.51 -8.25 -1.88
C MET A 148 14.01 -9.28 -2.90
N ALA A 149 14.77 -9.41 -3.98
CA ALA A 149 14.61 -10.44 -4.99
C ALA A 149 15.74 -11.49 -4.86
N GLU A 150 15.92 -12.35 -5.86
CA GLU A 150 16.95 -13.39 -5.91
C GLU A 150 18.38 -12.84 -6.04
N ALA A 151 18.52 -11.54 -6.35
CA ALA A 151 19.81 -10.87 -6.43
C ALA A 151 20.39 -10.58 -5.03
N LYS A 152 21.73 -10.49 -4.94
CA LYS A 152 22.43 -10.16 -3.68
C LYS A 152 22.12 -8.76 -3.13
N SER A 153 21.55 -7.88 -3.95
CA SER A 153 21.20 -6.51 -3.55
C SER A 153 19.73 -6.21 -3.87
N ALA A 154 19.10 -5.42 -3.00
CA ALA A 154 17.71 -5.01 -3.15
C ALA A 154 17.44 -4.40 -4.53
N ARG A 155 16.25 -4.68 -5.07
CA ARG A 155 15.76 -4.18 -6.37
C ARG A 155 14.80 -3.01 -6.14
N PHE A 156 14.63 -2.16 -7.15
CA PHE A 156 13.62 -1.10 -7.08
C PHE A 156 12.22 -1.69 -7.01
N GLY A 157 11.43 -1.22 -6.06
CA GLY A 157 10.01 -1.52 -5.92
C GLY A 157 9.13 -0.44 -6.54
N HIS A 158 7.83 -0.54 -6.30
CA HIS A 158 6.86 0.41 -6.84
C HIS A 158 7.09 1.86 -6.38
N GLY A 159 7.62 2.08 -5.17
CA GLY A 159 7.95 3.41 -4.65
C GLY A 159 8.91 4.19 -5.56
N MET A 160 9.80 3.50 -6.29
CA MET A 160 10.67 4.16 -7.27
C MET A 160 9.89 4.65 -8.50
N PHE A 161 8.91 3.88 -8.96
CA PHE A 161 8.01 4.32 -10.03
C PHE A 161 7.17 5.53 -9.60
N LEU A 162 6.65 5.52 -8.36
CA LEU A 162 5.91 6.66 -7.79
C LEU A 162 6.78 7.91 -7.76
N LEU A 163 8.04 7.81 -7.28
CA LEU A 163 8.98 8.92 -7.27
C LEU A 163 9.20 9.53 -8.67
N CYS A 164 9.33 8.69 -9.71
CA CYS A 164 9.44 9.16 -11.09
C CYS A 164 8.17 9.88 -11.55
N LEU A 165 7.00 9.26 -11.36
CA LEU A 165 5.71 9.83 -11.75
C LEU A 165 5.47 11.19 -11.10
N GLU A 166 5.70 11.26 -9.80
CA GLU A 166 5.62 12.46 -8.99
C GLU A 166 6.53 13.58 -9.49
N SER A 167 7.80 13.25 -9.75
CA SER A 167 8.80 14.21 -10.21
C SER A 167 8.42 14.77 -11.58
N ILE A 168 7.94 13.91 -12.49
CA ILE A 168 7.50 14.31 -13.82
C ILE A 168 6.25 15.20 -13.72
N TYR A 169 5.24 14.78 -12.97
CA TYR A 169 4.00 15.55 -12.79
C TYR A 169 4.30 16.96 -12.23
N LYS A 170 5.14 17.05 -11.19
CA LYS A 170 5.57 18.33 -10.61
C LYS A 170 6.37 19.17 -11.60
N LYS A 171 7.27 18.55 -12.37
CA LYS A 171 8.08 19.27 -13.36
C LYS A 171 7.24 19.88 -14.48
N ILE A 172 6.17 19.20 -14.89
CA ILE A 172 5.28 19.65 -15.98
C ILE A 172 4.25 20.68 -15.48
N THR A 173 3.67 20.45 -14.31
CA THR A 173 2.51 21.24 -13.83
C THR A 173 2.86 22.30 -12.81
N GLY A 174 3.99 22.16 -12.10
CA GLY A 174 4.32 22.94 -10.91
C GLY A 174 3.62 22.48 -9.63
N TYR A 175 2.67 21.55 -9.71
CA TYR A 175 1.90 21.05 -8.55
C TYR A 175 2.41 19.69 -8.06
N ASP A 176 2.28 19.44 -6.77
CA ASP A 176 2.52 18.11 -6.21
C ASP A 176 1.37 17.16 -6.57
N LEU A 177 1.70 15.99 -7.12
CA LEU A 177 0.75 14.89 -7.35
C LEU A 177 0.07 14.51 -6.04
N GLN A 178 -1.26 14.46 -6.01
CA GLN A 178 -2.04 14.13 -4.82
C GLN A 178 -2.53 12.68 -4.89
N TYR A 179 -2.47 11.98 -3.76
CA TYR A 179 -3.04 10.64 -3.64
C TYR A 179 -4.30 10.68 -2.79
N ASP A 180 -5.37 10.04 -3.26
CA ASP A 180 -6.60 9.83 -2.51
C ASP A 180 -6.49 8.61 -1.60
N ALA A 181 -5.67 7.64 -2.01
CA ALA A 181 -5.37 6.47 -1.20
C ALA A 181 -3.91 6.06 -1.40
N LEU A 182 -3.17 6.04 -0.29
CA LEU A 182 -1.89 5.36 -0.18
C LEU A 182 -2.10 4.14 0.71
N ILE A 183 -2.19 2.98 0.06
CA ILE A 183 -2.35 1.68 0.71
C ILE A 183 -1.10 0.84 0.48
N GLY A 184 -0.99 -0.27 1.21
CA GLY A 184 0.26 -0.98 1.40
C GLY A 184 0.98 -0.46 2.65
N LYS A 185 1.95 -1.23 3.15
CA LYS A 185 2.79 -0.80 4.27
C LYS A 185 3.53 0.50 3.89
N PRO A 186 3.69 1.47 4.81
CA PRO A 186 3.37 1.43 6.24
C PRO A 186 1.95 1.94 6.61
N SER A 187 1.01 2.01 5.66
CA SER A 187 -0.33 2.60 5.89
C SER A 187 -1.13 1.90 6.98
N VAL A 188 -1.71 2.69 7.90
CA VAL A 188 -2.62 2.19 8.96
C VAL A 188 -3.83 1.46 8.38
N VAL A 189 -4.33 1.90 7.22
CA VAL A 189 -5.45 1.25 6.52
C VAL A 189 -5.12 -0.20 6.18
N THR A 190 -3.87 -0.50 5.80
CA THR A 190 -3.43 -1.86 5.50
C THR A 190 -3.41 -2.74 6.75
N TYR A 191 -2.99 -2.20 7.90
CA TYR A 191 -3.01 -2.94 9.16
C TYR A 191 -4.43 -3.13 9.71
N ASN A 192 -5.31 -2.12 9.60
CA ASN A 192 -6.74 -2.27 9.93
C ASN A 192 -7.40 -3.37 9.07
N TYR A 193 -7.08 -3.42 7.77
CA TYR A 193 -7.58 -4.47 6.90
C TYR A 193 -7.01 -5.85 7.25
N ALA A 194 -5.73 -5.94 7.62
CA ALA A 194 -5.13 -7.19 8.09
C ALA A 194 -5.77 -7.68 9.41
N GLU A 195 -6.00 -6.77 10.37
CA GLU A 195 -6.69 -7.07 11.64
C GLU A 195 -8.09 -7.63 11.40
N LEU A 196 -8.87 -7.01 10.52
CA LEU A 196 -10.19 -7.51 10.12
C LEU A 196 -10.14 -8.96 9.64
N LEU A 197 -9.15 -9.30 8.81
CA LEU A 197 -8.99 -10.65 8.28
C LEU A 197 -8.52 -11.64 9.35
N ILE A 198 -7.59 -11.24 10.22
CA ILE A 198 -7.12 -12.06 11.34
C ILE A 198 -8.30 -12.40 12.26
N ARG A 199 -9.15 -11.42 12.57
CA ARG A 199 -10.35 -11.67 13.36
C ARG A 199 -11.30 -12.65 12.67
N GLN A 200 -11.59 -12.45 11.39
CA GLN A 200 -12.46 -13.38 10.64
C GLN A 200 -11.91 -14.81 10.64
N GLN A 201 -10.58 -14.97 10.63
CA GLN A 201 -9.95 -16.29 10.77
C GLN A 201 -10.12 -16.86 12.18
N ALA A 202 -9.89 -16.06 13.23
CA ALA A 202 -10.10 -16.48 14.62
C ALA A 202 -11.55 -16.96 14.86
N GLU A 203 -12.54 -16.20 14.35
CA GLU A 203 -13.96 -16.57 14.41
C GLU A 203 -14.24 -17.90 13.69
N LYS A 204 -13.66 -18.12 12.50
CA LYS A 204 -13.77 -19.40 11.76
C LYS A 204 -13.16 -20.58 12.50
N LEU A 205 -12.13 -20.36 13.30
CA LEU A 205 -11.49 -21.37 14.16
C LEU A 205 -12.25 -21.63 15.47
N GLY A 206 -13.33 -20.88 15.73
CA GLY A 206 -14.09 -20.96 16.98
C GLY A 206 -13.43 -20.23 18.16
N TRP A 207 -12.42 -19.40 17.90
CA TRP A 207 -11.83 -18.53 18.92
C TRP A 207 -12.74 -17.33 19.14
N THR A 208 -13.47 -17.37 20.25
CA THR A 208 -14.48 -16.35 20.61
C THR A 208 -13.89 -15.19 21.41
N GLU A 209 -12.70 -15.36 21.98
CA GLU A 209 -11.98 -14.30 22.66
C GLU A 209 -11.32 -13.34 21.65
N PRO A 210 -11.36 -12.02 21.89
CA PRO A 210 -10.72 -11.04 21.01
C PRO A 210 -9.19 -11.24 20.92
N VAL A 211 -8.62 -11.01 19.74
CA VAL A 211 -7.17 -10.98 19.54
C VAL A 211 -6.57 -9.84 20.36
N GLN A 212 -5.71 -10.18 21.33
CA GLN A 212 -5.13 -9.21 22.25
C GLN A 212 -3.86 -8.55 21.71
N ARG A 213 -3.00 -9.32 21.04
CA ARG A 213 -1.67 -8.88 20.61
C ARG A 213 -1.41 -9.27 19.16
N LEU A 214 -0.83 -8.36 18.40
CA LEU A 214 -0.36 -8.61 17.04
C LEU A 214 1.17 -8.55 16.99
N TYR A 215 1.78 -9.47 16.28
CA TYR A 215 3.22 -9.46 16.01
C TYR A 215 3.44 -9.34 14.51
N ALA A 216 4.08 -8.25 14.08
CA ALA A 216 4.42 -7.98 12.70
C ALA A 216 5.89 -8.32 12.46
N ILE A 217 6.13 -9.42 11.73
CA ILE A 217 7.47 -9.92 11.40
C ILE A 217 7.80 -9.47 9.98
N GLY A 218 8.93 -8.78 9.79
CA GLY A 218 9.35 -8.33 8.46
C GLY A 218 10.80 -7.85 8.42
N ASP A 219 11.29 -7.62 7.21
CA ASP A 219 12.70 -7.36 6.93
C ASP A 219 12.97 -5.90 6.55
N ASN A 220 11.94 -5.09 6.29
CA ASN A 220 12.10 -3.71 5.86
C ASN A 220 11.75 -2.71 6.98
N PRO A 221 12.73 -1.99 7.55
CA PRO A 221 12.49 -1.01 8.61
C PRO A 221 11.51 0.11 8.22
N MET A 222 11.50 0.50 6.94
CA MET A 222 10.69 1.60 6.42
C MET A 222 9.26 1.18 6.05
N ALA A 223 8.98 -0.13 6.00
CA ALA A 223 7.68 -0.66 5.64
C ALA A 223 7.06 -1.48 6.78
N ASP A 224 7.69 -2.61 7.13
CA ASP A 224 7.17 -3.56 8.13
C ASP A 224 7.24 -2.97 9.54
N ILE A 225 8.41 -2.49 9.93
CA ILE A 225 8.66 -2.00 11.29
C ILE A 225 7.94 -0.67 11.49
N TYR A 226 8.13 0.26 10.56
CA TYR A 226 7.44 1.55 10.58
C TYR A 226 5.92 1.38 10.62
N GLY A 227 5.37 0.52 9.76
CA GLY A 227 3.92 0.28 9.69
C GLY A 227 3.36 -0.32 10.96
N ALA A 228 4.04 -1.33 11.52
CA ALA A 228 3.63 -1.97 12.77
C ALA A 228 3.68 -0.98 13.96
N ASN A 229 4.73 -0.18 14.05
CA ASN A 229 4.88 0.81 15.11
C ASN A 229 3.86 1.96 14.96
N LEU A 230 3.59 2.41 13.74
CA LEU A 230 2.56 3.39 13.45
C LEU A 230 1.18 2.86 13.84
N TYR A 231 0.89 1.60 13.50
CA TYR A 231 -0.35 0.93 13.89
C TYR A 231 -0.48 0.77 15.41
N ASN A 232 0.61 0.43 16.11
CA ASN A 232 0.61 0.36 17.56
C ASN A 232 0.29 1.71 18.23
N ARG A 233 0.82 2.82 17.70
CA ARG A 233 0.45 4.17 18.18
C ARG A 233 -1.01 4.47 17.94
N TYR A 234 -1.56 4.06 16.80
CA TYR A 234 -2.99 4.16 16.52
C TYR A 234 -3.83 3.36 17.53
N LEU A 235 -3.45 2.11 17.85
CA LEU A 235 -4.15 1.33 18.87
C LEU A 235 -4.13 2.02 20.24
N GLN A 236 -2.96 2.52 20.66
CA GLN A 236 -2.81 3.25 21.93
C GLN A 236 -3.69 4.51 21.97
N SER A 237 -3.73 5.30 20.90
CA SER A 237 -4.54 6.52 20.85
C SER A 237 -6.04 6.21 20.95
N VAL A 238 -6.52 5.16 20.27
CA VAL A 238 -7.91 4.70 20.35
C VAL A 238 -8.25 4.24 21.77
N HIS A 239 -7.38 3.46 22.42
CA HIS A 239 -7.60 3.01 23.80
C HIS A 239 -7.61 4.17 24.80
N HIS A 240 -6.71 5.14 24.65
CA HIS A 240 -6.69 6.35 25.46
C HIS A 240 -7.96 7.19 25.27
N ALA A 241 -8.43 7.35 24.04
CA ALA A 241 -9.68 8.07 23.76
C ALA A 241 -10.88 7.37 24.40
N ARG A 242 -11.01 6.04 24.27
CA ARG A 242 -12.07 5.25 24.92
C ARG A 242 -12.07 5.39 26.43
N THR A 243 -10.89 5.36 27.05
CA THR A 243 -10.73 5.50 28.50
C THR A 243 -11.18 6.88 28.99
N ARG A 244 -10.83 7.95 28.26
CA ARG A 244 -11.26 9.33 28.59
C ARG A 244 -12.77 9.50 28.51
N VAL A 245 -13.41 8.92 27.50
CA VAL A 245 -14.87 9.01 27.31
C VAL A 245 -15.61 8.28 28.43
N HIS A 246 -15.16 7.07 28.80
CA HIS A 246 -15.71 6.34 29.94
C HIS A 246 -15.51 7.08 31.27
N ALA A 247 -14.37 7.74 31.47
CA ALA A 247 -14.12 8.53 32.68
C ALA A 247 -15.00 9.80 32.79
N GLN A 248 -15.50 10.33 31.67
CA GLN A 248 -16.37 11.52 31.64
C GLN A 248 -17.86 11.19 31.65
N GLY A 249 -18.25 9.93 31.85
CA GLY A 249 -19.66 9.52 31.89
C GLY A 249 -20.37 9.62 30.53
N GLY A 250 -19.63 9.83 29.45
CA GLY A 250 -20.16 9.83 28.09
C GLY A 250 -20.35 8.42 27.57
N SER A 251 -21.44 8.19 26.83
CA SER A 251 -21.59 6.94 26.07
C SER A 251 -20.53 6.91 24.98
N ALA A 252 -19.73 5.83 24.92
CA ALA A 252 -18.73 5.61 23.86
C ALA A 252 -19.35 5.57 22.45
N SER A 253 -20.70 5.52 22.35
CA SER A 253 -21.48 5.51 21.11
C SER A 253 -21.39 6.81 20.29
N HIS A 254 -21.00 7.95 20.87
CA HIS A 254 -21.02 9.23 20.15
C HIS A 254 -19.69 9.66 19.55
N VAL A 255 -18.60 8.93 19.79
CA VAL A 255 -17.27 9.52 19.58
C VAL A 255 -16.57 8.97 18.34
N ALA A 256 -16.84 7.73 17.92
CA ALA A 256 -16.20 7.18 16.71
C ALA A 256 -16.84 7.62 15.38
N GLY A 257 -18.10 8.08 15.39
CA GLY A 257 -18.78 8.57 14.18
C GLY A 257 -18.33 9.97 13.73
N ASP A 258 -17.62 10.70 14.60
CA ASP A 258 -17.23 12.10 14.37
C ASP A 258 -15.77 12.38 14.78
N PHE A 259 -15.01 11.35 15.18
CA PHE A 259 -13.56 11.47 15.24
C PHE A 259 -13.01 11.48 13.81
N HIS A 260 -13.00 12.68 13.23
CA HIS A 260 -11.90 13.11 12.41
C HIS A 260 -10.61 12.83 13.19
N TYR A 261 -10.03 11.65 12.99
CA TYR A 261 -8.64 11.45 13.34
C TYR A 261 -7.88 12.30 12.33
N GLU A 262 -7.55 13.54 12.73
CA GLU A 262 -6.36 14.19 12.23
C GLU A 262 -5.19 13.34 12.74
N THR A 263 -4.97 12.20 12.08
CA THR A 263 -3.66 11.58 12.02
C THR A 263 -2.77 12.71 11.53
N VAL A 264 -1.91 13.23 12.41
CA VAL A 264 -0.86 14.17 12.05
C VAL A 264 0.08 13.56 10.97
N ASP A 265 -0.09 12.27 10.66
CA ASP A 265 0.82 11.44 9.88
C ASP A 265 0.15 10.54 8.81
N ASP A 266 -1.14 10.71 8.49
CA ASP A 266 -1.70 10.07 7.30
C ASP A 266 -1.37 10.94 6.08
N ALA A 267 -0.96 10.29 4.99
CA ALA A 267 -0.95 10.93 3.68
C ALA A 267 -2.30 11.65 3.49
N LYS A 268 -2.24 12.95 3.19
CA LYS A 268 -3.25 14.01 3.45
C LYS A 268 -4.74 13.70 3.17
N ASN A 269 -5.08 12.57 2.57
CA ASN A 269 -6.45 12.11 2.27
C ASN A 269 -6.75 10.61 2.54
N SER A 270 -5.78 9.78 2.96
CA SER A 270 -5.93 8.30 3.01
C SER A 270 -6.82 7.80 4.18
N GLY A 271 -7.02 8.62 5.21
CA GLY A 271 -7.77 8.26 6.44
C GLY A 271 -9.31 8.24 6.33
N LYS A 272 -9.89 8.51 5.15
CA LYS A 272 -11.36 8.62 5.00
C LYS A 272 -12.11 7.29 4.88
N VAL A 273 -11.41 6.16 4.77
CA VAL A 273 -12.05 4.84 4.58
C VAL A 273 -12.04 4.07 5.89
N MET A 274 -13.17 4.10 6.60
CA MET A 274 -13.40 3.17 7.70
C MET A 274 -13.49 1.74 7.15
N VAL A 275 -12.48 0.93 7.48
CA VAL A 275 -12.57 -0.52 7.33
C VAL A 275 -13.53 -1.00 8.41
N GLY A 276 -14.74 -1.40 8.01
CA GLY A 276 -15.89 -1.60 8.88
C GLY A 276 -15.60 -2.40 10.15
N GLY A 277 -15.77 -1.73 11.30
CA GLY A 277 -15.96 -2.34 12.60
C GLY A 277 -17.27 -1.83 13.18
N SER A 278 -18.19 -2.73 13.52
CA SER A 278 -19.34 -2.40 14.35
C SER A 278 -18.89 -1.90 15.72
N TYR A 279 -19.70 -1.04 16.35
CA TYR A 279 -19.45 -0.34 17.62
C TYR A 279 -19.07 -1.25 18.82
N GLU A 280 -19.21 -2.57 18.70
CA GLU A 280 -18.94 -3.55 19.77
C GLU A 280 -17.52 -4.16 19.72
N HIS A 281 -16.71 -3.82 18.71
CA HIS A 281 -15.46 -4.55 18.51
C HIS A 281 -14.26 -3.97 19.31
N ARG A 282 -13.65 -4.86 20.11
CA ARG A 282 -12.38 -4.64 20.81
C ARG A 282 -11.19 -4.88 19.87
N LEU A 283 -10.57 -3.79 19.40
CA LEU A 283 -9.28 -3.82 18.71
C LEU A 283 -8.19 -4.43 19.60
N PRO A 284 -7.12 -5.00 19.02
CA PRO A 284 -5.96 -5.46 19.77
C PRO A 284 -5.38 -4.40 20.70
N GLU A 285 -4.81 -4.84 21.82
CA GLU A 285 -4.19 -3.98 22.83
C GLU A 285 -2.85 -3.41 22.34
N SER A 286 -2.12 -4.18 21.53
CA SER A 286 -0.83 -3.76 20.99
C SER A 286 -0.48 -4.45 19.67
N CYS A 287 0.44 -3.81 18.95
CA CYS A 287 1.15 -4.40 17.83
C CYS A 287 2.66 -4.26 18.06
N SER A 288 3.40 -5.37 18.03
CA SER A 288 4.85 -5.42 18.22
C SER A 288 5.55 -5.70 16.89
N SER A 289 6.60 -4.94 16.60
CA SER A 289 7.42 -5.12 15.40
C SER A 289 8.62 -6.03 15.66
N ILE A 290 8.84 -7.01 14.79
CA ILE A 290 9.99 -7.92 14.85
C ILE A 290 10.75 -7.82 13.52
N LEU A 291 11.98 -7.30 13.58
CA LEU A 291 12.86 -7.16 12.43
C LEU A 291 13.69 -8.43 12.24
N VAL A 292 13.61 -9.03 11.05
CA VAL A 292 14.47 -10.14 10.62
C VAL A 292 15.64 -9.63 9.76
N CYS A 293 16.79 -10.30 9.85
CA CYS A 293 18.04 -9.84 9.23
C CYS A 293 18.38 -10.54 7.90
N THR A 294 17.41 -11.23 7.28
CA THR A 294 17.59 -12.03 6.06
C THR A 294 17.11 -11.35 4.79
N GLY A 295 16.75 -10.05 4.83
CA GLY A 295 16.10 -9.36 3.73
C GLY A 295 16.67 -7.97 3.44
N VAL A 296 15.78 -6.99 3.23
CA VAL A 296 16.14 -5.59 2.92
C VAL A 296 17.08 -5.05 3.99
N TYR A 297 16.77 -5.35 5.26
CA TYR A 297 17.70 -5.21 6.35
C TYR A 297 18.63 -6.44 6.42
N ASN A 298 19.94 -6.16 6.35
CA ASN A 298 20.99 -7.12 6.59
C ASN A 298 22.04 -6.50 7.50
N ARG A 299 22.28 -7.13 8.65
CA ARG A 299 23.18 -6.66 9.71
C ARG A 299 24.63 -6.48 9.21
N GLU A 300 25.12 -7.42 8.41
CA GLU A 300 26.49 -7.40 7.86
C GLU A 300 26.70 -6.23 6.88
N GLN A 301 25.65 -5.85 6.14
CA GLN A 301 25.72 -4.74 5.19
C GLN A 301 25.69 -3.37 5.88
N GLN A 302 25.04 -3.27 7.06
CA GLN A 302 25.04 -2.04 7.84
C GLN A 302 26.38 -1.78 8.53
N GLU A 303 27.09 -2.82 8.97
CA GLU A 303 28.43 -2.69 9.56
C GLU A 303 29.49 -2.24 8.53
N LEU A 304 29.22 -2.42 7.24
CA LEU A 304 30.09 -2.01 6.13
C LEU A 304 29.77 -0.60 5.59
N ALA A 305 28.70 0.06 6.04
CA ALA A 305 28.36 1.40 5.60
C ALA A 305 29.39 2.40 6.18
N PRO A 306 30.13 3.15 5.33
CA PRO A 306 31.11 4.11 5.83
C PRO A 306 30.41 5.18 6.67
N GLU A 307 31.05 5.63 7.76
CA GLU A 307 30.60 6.69 8.69
C GLU A 307 30.30 8.06 8.02
N GLN A 308 30.36 8.15 6.70
CA GLN A 308 30.28 9.40 5.94
C GLN A 308 29.42 9.22 4.69
N THR A 309 28.11 9.38 4.85
CA THR A 309 27.31 9.99 3.78
C THR A 309 27.40 11.50 3.96
N VAL A 310 27.55 12.25 2.86
CA VAL A 310 27.90 13.70 2.82
C VAL A 310 26.79 14.62 3.37
N THR A 311 25.77 14.07 4.02
CA THR A 311 24.73 14.80 4.72
C THR A 311 24.38 14.03 5.98
N GLU A 312 24.49 14.68 7.15
CA GLU A 312 24.01 14.21 8.47
C GLU A 312 22.48 13.94 8.53
N GLN A 313 21.82 13.84 7.38
CA GLN A 313 20.40 13.57 7.26
C GLN A 313 20.21 12.06 7.09
N HIS A 314 19.58 11.42 8.08
CA HIS A 314 19.02 10.08 7.91
C HIS A 314 18.21 10.04 6.61
N ILE A 315 18.67 9.26 5.62
CA ILE A 315 18.04 9.20 4.31
C ILE A 315 16.67 8.51 4.47
N PHE A 316 15.60 9.27 4.26
CA PHE A 316 14.24 8.76 4.28
C PHE A 316 13.89 8.11 2.95
N HIS A 317 13.72 6.79 2.95
CA HIS A 317 13.32 6.00 1.78
C HIS A 317 11.81 5.71 1.71
N GLY A 318 11.03 6.24 2.65
CA GLY A 318 9.57 6.13 2.62
C GLY A 318 8.93 7.10 1.64
N HIS A 319 7.64 6.92 1.40
CA HIS A 319 6.88 7.80 0.52
C HIS A 319 6.75 9.21 1.13
N ARG A 320 6.91 10.26 0.31
CA ARG A 320 7.00 11.67 0.76
C ARG A 320 5.77 12.21 1.51
N ASP A 321 4.60 11.60 1.29
CA ASP A 321 3.35 11.99 1.96
C ASP A 321 3.22 11.41 3.38
N PHE A 322 4.17 10.55 3.80
CA PHE A 322 4.32 10.14 5.19
C PHE A 322 5.34 11.05 5.85
N ARG A 323 4.95 11.70 6.95
CA ARG A 323 5.90 12.44 7.77
C ARG A 323 6.84 11.44 8.41
N PHE A 324 8.13 11.55 8.11
CA PHE A 324 9.13 10.67 8.69
C PHE A 324 9.30 10.94 10.19
N ASP A 325 9.08 9.90 10.99
CA ASP A 325 9.48 9.84 12.39
C ASP A 325 10.53 8.73 12.56
N PRO A 326 11.82 9.05 12.79
CA PRO A 326 12.88 8.04 12.94
C PRO A 326 12.66 7.12 14.14
N THR A 327 11.86 7.52 15.13
CA THR A 327 11.55 6.65 16.28
C THR A 327 10.65 5.48 15.88
N LEU A 328 9.93 5.58 14.76
CA LEU A 328 9.10 4.50 14.22
C LEU A 328 9.90 3.43 13.47
N THR A 329 11.16 3.69 13.10
CA THR A 329 12.00 2.66 12.47
C THR A 329 12.68 1.72 13.46
N GLN A 330 12.56 1.98 14.77
CA GLN A 330 13.14 1.13 15.81
C GLN A 330 12.21 -0.06 16.08
N PRO A 331 12.65 -1.31 15.83
CA PRO A 331 11.82 -2.48 16.08
C PRO A 331 11.72 -2.79 17.57
N SER A 332 10.62 -3.42 17.99
CA SER A 332 10.50 -3.97 19.35
C SER A 332 11.53 -5.07 19.61
N PHE A 333 11.80 -5.88 18.58
CA PHE A 333 12.75 -6.98 18.64
C PHE A 333 13.52 -7.11 17.32
N VAL A 334 14.78 -7.56 17.41
CA VAL A 334 15.61 -7.91 16.26
C VAL A 334 16.05 -9.35 16.40
N VAL A 335 15.85 -10.14 15.36
CA VAL A 335 16.20 -11.57 15.31
C VAL A 335 16.88 -11.89 13.98
N GLN A 336 17.55 -13.04 13.91
CA GLN A 336 18.28 -13.39 12.70
C GLN A 336 17.33 -13.68 11.54
N ASP A 337 16.32 -14.51 11.76
CA ASP A 337 15.40 -14.99 10.72
C ASP A 337 13.96 -15.18 11.24
N VAL A 338 13.08 -15.66 10.37
CA VAL A 338 11.66 -15.88 10.68
C VAL A 338 11.46 -16.99 11.70
N LEU A 339 12.33 -18.01 11.75
CA LEU A 339 12.21 -19.11 12.72
C LEU A 339 12.45 -18.58 14.14
N GLU A 340 13.50 -17.78 14.32
CA GLU A 340 13.76 -17.10 15.60
C GLU A 340 12.63 -16.13 15.97
N ALA A 341 12.07 -15.41 14.99
CA ALA A 341 10.93 -14.52 15.22
C ALA A 341 9.72 -15.27 15.78
N VAL A 342 9.38 -16.42 15.19
CA VAL A 342 8.27 -17.25 15.63
C VAL A 342 8.56 -17.83 17.02
N GLY A 343 9.77 -18.34 17.27
CA GLY A 343 10.19 -18.80 18.60
C GLY A 343 10.05 -17.73 19.67
N LEU A 344 10.45 -16.49 19.36
CA LEU A 344 10.29 -15.34 20.24
C LEU A 344 8.82 -15.04 20.55
N VAL A 345 7.93 -15.10 19.56
CA VAL A 345 6.48 -14.89 19.77
C VAL A 345 5.93 -15.89 20.78
N PHE A 346 6.24 -17.18 20.62
CA PHE A 346 5.79 -18.20 21.58
C PHE A 346 6.30 -17.92 23.00
N GLN A 347 7.57 -17.52 23.14
CA GLN A 347 8.14 -17.14 24.44
C GLN A 347 7.42 -15.94 25.08
N GLN A 348 7.07 -14.91 24.29
CA GLN A 348 6.31 -13.74 24.76
C GLN A 348 4.87 -14.08 25.19
N GLU A 349 4.31 -15.15 24.63
CA GLU A 349 3.00 -15.70 24.99
C GLU A 349 3.08 -16.78 26.09
N GLY A 350 4.27 -17.02 26.68
CA GLY A 350 4.46 -18.00 27.75
C GLY A 350 4.37 -19.47 27.30
N SER A 351 4.62 -19.73 26.02
CA SER A 351 4.62 -21.07 25.39
C SER A 351 5.99 -21.39 24.78
N SER A 352 6.27 -22.66 24.49
CA SER A 352 7.45 -23.08 23.72
C SER A 352 7.06 -23.55 22.33
N LEU A 353 7.93 -23.32 21.34
CA LEU A 353 7.85 -24.06 20.07
C LEU A 353 8.22 -25.51 20.37
N GLU A 354 7.30 -26.46 20.18
CA GLU A 354 7.60 -27.90 20.22
C GLU A 354 8.07 -28.41 18.86
#